data_AF-A0AAD1ZTL3-F1
#
_entry.id   AF-A0AAD1ZTL3-F1
#
_cell.length_a   1.000
_cell.length_b   1.000
_cell.length_c   1.000
_cell.angle_alpha   90.00
_cell.angle_beta   90.00
_cell.angle_gamma   90.00
#
_symmetry.space_group_name_H-M   'P 1'
#
loop_
_entity.id
_entity.type
_entity.pdbx_description
1 polymer ?
#
loop_
_entity_poly.entity_id
_entity_poly.type
_entity_poly.pdbx_seq_one_letter_code
_entity_poly.pdbx_strand_id
1 'polypeptide(L)'
;MLNDRCIQGEMLVRECLKIKRWNPIQKYSYSKKLEEFESSLLWYFQINVQAELAADGKNVVVGVKVLQEKMDKIISIQHNDRGFSGWCGVPGVPDFVVGLDVQLQELKEMLLKDGVPIVVLSGPDGCGKTALAKLLCNDDIIKGIYGNNIFFQTISKTPNLQRMVQKVFQSNKNQYVPIFQSDEDAMYQLEQFFMRQIGPAPILLVLEDMWSGSESVIEQFLLPIPGYKILVTSRFVFPRFEWTYKLNMLNHQDAMTLFLHYAFKDGICTVQKHLVEEVVRGCSGSPLALTVVGRSLYRQPEVKWISTVQNWSKGQPTLQEKIAFYNGQNLLP
;
A
#
# COMPACT_ATOMS: atom_id res chain seq x y z
N MET A 1 -48.14 4.56 0.46
CA MET A 1 -48.40 3.21 -0.10
C MET A 1 -49.12 2.28 0.88
N LEU A 2 -48.53 1.88 2.02
CA LEU A 2 -49.25 1.07 3.02
C LEU A 2 -50.41 1.84 3.67
N ASN A 3 -50.20 3.11 3.99
CA ASN A 3 -51.23 3.97 4.57
C ASN A 3 -52.48 4.09 3.66
N ASP A 4 -52.28 4.23 2.36
CA ASP A 4 -53.37 4.31 1.37
C ASP A 4 -54.16 3.01 1.28
N ARG A 5 -53.48 1.85 1.40
CA ARG A 5 -54.13 0.54 1.45
C ARG A 5 -54.91 0.34 2.74
N CYS A 6 -54.39 0.79 3.88
CA CYS A 6 -55.12 0.76 5.16
C CYS A 6 -56.40 1.60 5.09
N ILE A 7 -56.33 2.79 4.49
CA ILE A 7 -57.52 3.65 4.27
C ILE A 7 -58.55 2.95 3.37
N GLN A 8 -58.11 2.30 2.28
CA GLN A 8 -58.99 1.52 1.40
C GLN A 8 -59.65 0.34 2.14
N GLY A 9 -58.89 -0.38 2.97
CA GLY A 9 -59.41 -1.47 3.80
C GLY A 9 -60.44 -0.98 4.81
N GLU A 10 -60.17 0.14 5.48
CA GLU A 10 -61.10 0.73 6.44
C GLU A 10 -62.42 1.15 5.76
N MET A 11 -62.35 1.75 4.57
CA MET A 11 -63.53 2.07 3.77
C MET A 11 -64.32 0.81 3.40
N LEU A 12 -63.64 -0.24 2.95
CA LEU A 12 -64.27 -1.49 2.53
C LEU A 12 -65.00 -2.19 3.70
N VAL A 13 -64.38 -2.22 4.88
CA VAL A 13 -64.97 -2.77 6.11
C VAL A 13 -66.17 -1.92 6.56
N ARG A 14 -66.07 -0.59 6.52
CA ARG A 14 -67.19 0.31 6.87
C ARG A 14 -68.40 0.12 5.95
N GLU A 15 -68.18 -0.12 4.66
CA GLU A 15 -69.27 -0.42 3.72
C GLU A 15 -69.88 -1.81 4.00
N CYS A 16 -69.09 -2.81 4.39
CA CYS A 16 -69.61 -4.12 4.80
C CYS A 16 -70.54 -4.02 6.01
N LEU A 17 -70.21 -3.16 6.99
CA LEU A 17 -70.99 -2.98 8.21
C LEU A 17 -72.38 -2.36 7.96
N LYS A 18 -72.58 -1.69 6.83
CA LYS A 18 -73.87 -1.08 6.44
C LYS A 18 -74.84 -2.08 5.80
N ILE A 19 -74.39 -3.31 5.47
CA ILE A 19 -75.21 -4.31 4.78
C ILE A 19 -76.18 -4.97 5.75
N LYS A 20 -77.49 -4.93 5.42
CA LYS A 20 -78.55 -5.52 6.24
C LYS A 20 -78.42 -7.04 6.31
N ARG A 21 -78.75 -7.62 7.47
CA ARG A 21 -78.55 -9.05 7.78
C ARG A 21 -79.19 -10.02 6.78
N TRP A 22 -80.28 -9.62 6.13
CA TRP A 22 -81.12 -10.43 5.24
C TRP A 22 -80.76 -10.35 3.75
N ASN A 23 -79.65 -9.68 3.36
CA ASN A 23 -79.20 -9.60 1.97
C ASN A 23 -77.97 -10.52 1.72
N PRO A 24 -78.18 -11.82 1.46
CA PRO A 24 -77.09 -12.80 1.34
C PRO A 24 -76.20 -12.57 0.11
N ILE A 25 -76.77 -12.06 -0.99
CA ILE A 25 -76.04 -11.84 -2.25
C ILE A 25 -75.01 -10.72 -2.08
N GLN A 26 -75.39 -9.61 -1.45
CA GLN A 26 -74.45 -8.53 -1.13
C GLN A 26 -73.39 -8.98 -0.14
N LYS A 27 -73.75 -9.76 0.89
CA LYS A 27 -72.77 -10.31 1.84
C LYS A 27 -71.73 -11.18 1.16
N TYR A 28 -72.16 -12.06 0.25
CA TYR A 28 -71.24 -12.91 -0.51
C TYR A 28 -70.32 -12.08 -1.42
N SER A 29 -70.86 -11.08 -2.12
CA SER A 29 -70.07 -10.19 -2.99
C SER A 29 -69.00 -9.42 -2.21
N TYR A 30 -69.33 -8.89 -1.04
CA TYR A 30 -68.37 -8.17 -0.19
C TYR A 30 -67.39 -9.11 0.52
N SER A 31 -67.79 -10.34 0.87
CA SER A 31 -66.86 -11.37 1.33
C SER A 31 -65.76 -11.61 0.30
N LYS A 32 -66.13 -11.75 -0.97
CA LYS A 32 -65.16 -11.92 -2.06
C LYS A 32 -64.24 -10.71 -2.22
N LYS A 33 -64.76 -9.49 -2.10
CA LYS A 33 -63.94 -8.26 -2.14
C LYS A 33 -62.98 -8.17 -0.96
N LEU A 34 -63.37 -8.64 0.23
CA LEU A 34 -62.50 -8.70 1.40
C LEU A 34 -61.39 -9.73 1.22
N GLU A 35 -61.69 -10.91 0.66
CA GLU A 35 -60.69 -11.94 0.34
C GLU A 35 -59.67 -11.45 -0.72
N GLU A 36 -60.15 -10.73 -1.75
CA GLU A 36 -59.28 -10.11 -2.76
C GLU A 36 -58.39 -9.00 -2.14
N PHE A 37 -58.95 -8.20 -1.24
CA PHE A 37 -58.20 -7.17 -0.51
C PHE A 37 -57.16 -7.79 0.44
N GLU A 38 -57.52 -8.84 1.18
CA GLU A 38 -56.61 -9.60 2.06
C GLU A 38 -55.48 -10.23 1.24
N SER A 39 -55.79 -10.84 0.09
CA SER A 39 -54.78 -11.37 -0.84
C SER A 39 -53.85 -10.28 -1.36
N SER A 40 -54.38 -9.08 -1.65
CA SER A 40 -53.55 -7.95 -2.08
C SER A 40 -52.65 -7.40 -0.95
N LEU A 41 -53.11 -7.44 0.30
CA LEU A 41 -52.28 -7.07 1.47
C LEU A 41 -51.19 -8.12 1.70
N LEU A 42 -51.53 -9.40 1.67
CA LEU A 42 -50.58 -10.50 1.80
C LEU A 42 -49.49 -10.41 0.73
N TRP A 43 -49.88 -10.18 -0.53
CA TRP A 43 -48.92 -9.97 -1.62
C TRP A 43 -48.02 -8.75 -1.39
N TYR A 44 -48.58 -7.63 -0.91
CA TYR A 44 -47.79 -6.44 -0.58
C TYR A 44 -46.76 -6.71 0.53
N PHE A 45 -47.15 -7.43 1.60
CA PHE A 45 -46.23 -7.77 2.69
C PHE A 45 -45.20 -8.83 2.28
N GLN A 46 -45.56 -9.78 1.43
CA GLN A 46 -44.66 -10.84 0.97
C GLN A 46 -43.67 -10.39 -0.10
N ILE A 47 -44.07 -9.49 -1.00
CA ILE A 47 -43.23 -9.06 -2.12
C ILE A 47 -42.65 -7.66 -1.88
N ASN A 48 -43.49 -6.65 -1.65
CA ASN A 48 -43.00 -5.28 -1.60
C ASN A 48 -42.24 -4.99 -0.31
N VAL A 49 -42.78 -5.40 0.85
CA VAL A 49 -42.08 -5.20 2.13
C VAL A 49 -40.82 -6.06 2.22
N GLN A 50 -40.84 -7.31 1.72
CA GLN A 50 -39.62 -8.12 1.63
C GLN A 50 -38.62 -7.56 0.63
N ALA A 51 -39.06 -6.97 -0.49
CA ALA A 51 -38.17 -6.31 -1.44
C ALA A 51 -37.59 -5.01 -0.88
N GLU A 52 -38.35 -4.21 -0.12
CA GLU A 52 -37.86 -3.04 0.61
C GLU A 52 -36.88 -3.45 1.72
N LEU A 53 -37.20 -4.46 2.52
CA LEU A 53 -36.28 -5.01 3.53
C LEU A 53 -35.02 -5.62 2.90
N ALA A 54 -35.14 -6.26 1.73
CA ALA A 54 -34.00 -6.78 0.98
C ALA A 54 -33.21 -5.67 0.30
N ALA A 55 -33.86 -4.58 -0.13
CA ALA A 55 -33.20 -3.40 -0.67
C ALA A 55 -32.47 -2.63 0.42
N ASP A 56 -33.09 -2.43 1.59
CA ASP A 56 -32.44 -1.86 2.78
C ASP A 56 -31.35 -2.79 3.29
N GLY A 57 -31.57 -4.09 3.32
CA GLY A 57 -30.54 -5.09 3.63
C GLY A 57 -29.38 -5.04 2.63
N LYS A 58 -29.65 -4.89 1.33
CA LYS A 58 -28.62 -4.71 0.30
C LYS A 58 -27.92 -3.35 0.43
N ASN A 59 -28.63 -2.28 0.76
CA ASN A 59 -28.07 -0.96 1.00
C ASN A 59 -27.20 -0.94 2.26
N VAL A 60 -27.60 -1.68 3.31
CA VAL A 60 -26.78 -1.93 4.50
C VAL A 60 -25.58 -2.80 4.14
N VAL A 61 -25.72 -3.85 3.35
CA VAL A 61 -24.58 -4.67 2.89
C VAL A 61 -23.64 -3.88 1.99
N VAL A 62 -24.16 -3.01 1.11
CA VAL A 62 -23.35 -2.09 0.28
C VAL A 62 -22.71 -1.05 1.18
N GLY A 63 -23.42 -0.49 2.15
CA GLY A 63 -22.88 0.42 3.16
C GLY A 63 -21.79 -0.23 4.01
N VAL A 64 -21.97 -1.49 4.43
CA VAL A 64 -21.01 -2.31 5.16
C VAL A 64 -19.82 -2.67 4.27
N LYS A 65 -20.02 -2.96 2.98
CA LYS A 65 -18.92 -3.18 2.02
C LYS A 65 -18.16 -1.89 1.76
N VAL A 66 -18.82 -0.75 1.63
CA VAL A 66 -18.18 0.56 1.50
C VAL A 66 -17.46 0.94 2.79
N LEU A 67 -18.02 0.61 3.96
CA LEU A 67 -17.36 0.77 5.26
C LEU A 67 -16.20 -0.21 5.40
N GLN A 68 -16.30 -1.43 4.89
CA GLN A 68 -15.23 -2.42 4.86
C GLN A 68 -14.13 -1.98 3.91
N GLU A 69 -14.44 -1.46 2.72
CA GLU A 69 -13.47 -0.87 1.79
C GLU A 69 -12.83 0.39 2.38
N LYS A 70 -13.59 1.22 3.09
CA LYS A 70 -13.07 2.38 3.83
C LYS A 70 -12.24 1.93 5.03
N MET A 71 -12.62 0.86 5.73
CA MET A 71 -11.86 0.27 6.83
C MET A 71 -10.60 -0.40 6.29
N ASP A 72 -10.63 -1.08 5.16
CA ASP A 72 -9.46 -1.63 4.47
C ASP A 72 -8.56 -0.50 3.97
N LYS A 73 -9.14 0.62 3.53
CA LYS A 73 -8.40 1.86 3.28
C LYS A 73 -7.82 2.46 4.55
N ILE A 74 -8.56 2.53 5.64
CA ILE A 74 -8.09 3.04 6.94
C ILE A 74 -7.04 2.11 7.53
N ILE A 75 -7.16 0.79 7.39
CA ILE A 75 -6.18 -0.23 7.74
C ILE A 75 -4.95 -0.06 6.85
N SER A 76 -5.12 0.19 5.55
CA SER A 76 -4.00 0.50 4.65
C SER A 76 -3.33 1.86 4.95
N ILE A 77 -4.08 2.82 5.50
CA ILE A 77 -3.58 4.15 5.94
C ILE A 77 -2.94 4.04 7.32
N GLN A 78 -3.48 3.24 8.24
CA GLN A 78 -2.95 2.94 9.57
C GLN A 78 -1.69 2.06 9.48
N HIS A 79 -1.57 1.22 8.45
CA HIS A 79 -0.31 0.54 8.11
C HIS A 79 0.74 1.49 7.53
N ASN A 80 0.37 2.72 7.14
CA ASN A 80 1.31 3.73 6.65
C ASN A 80 1.60 4.85 7.67
N ASP A 81 0.86 4.93 8.78
CA ASP A 81 1.30 5.69 9.95
C ASP A 81 0.66 5.13 11.25
N ARG A 82 1.53 4.57 12.11
CA ARG A 82 1.28 3.99 13.44
C ARG A 82 0.64 2.58 13.51
N GLY A 83 1.50 1.56 13.49
CA GLY A 83 1.21 0.29 14.15
C GLY A 83 1.61 -0.95 13.34
N PHE A 84 2.61 -1.64 13.85
CA PHE A 84 3.02 -3.01 13.51
C PHE A 84 1.88 -3.91 13.01
N SER A 85 1.91 -4.28 11.73
CA SER A 85 1.52 -5.63 11.31
C SER A 85 2.81 -6.42 11.11
N GLY A 86 2.97 -7.46 11.93
CA GLY A 86 4.13 -8.33 11.88
C GLY A 86 4.20 -9.06 10.54
N TRP A 87 5.07 -8.60 9.66
CA TRP A 87 5.63 -9.43 8.61
C TRP A 87 7.08 -9.75 8.97
N CYS A 88 7.28 -10.97 9.45
CA CYS A 88 8.59 -11.61 9.46
C CYS A 88 8.87 -12.10 8.03
N GLY A 89 9.86 -11.52 7.40
CA GLY A 89 10.26 -11.79 6.03
C GLY A 89 10.65 -10.48 5.36
N VAL A 90 11.82 -10.51 4.70
CA VAL A 90 12.21 -9.53 3.70
C VAL A 90 10.95 -9.08 2.92
N PRO A 91 10.69 -7.77 2.78
CA PRO A 91 9.49 -7.31 2.10
C PRO A 91 9.41 -7.92 0.69
N GLY A 92 8.18 -8.18 0.22
CA GLY A 92 7.94 -8.67 -1.13
C GLY A 92 8.59 -7.78 -2.19
N VAL A 93 9.03 -8.40 -3.28
CA VAL A 93 9.59 -7.71 -4.44
C VAL A 93 8.46 -7.00 -5.22
N PRO A 94 8.75 -5.90 -5.94
CA PRO A 94 7.76 -5.27 -6.81
C PRO A 94 7.26 -6.23 -7.89
N ASP A 95 5.98 -6.11 -8.26
CA ASP A 95 5.33 -6.97 -9.27
C ASP A 95 6.01 -6.92 -10.65
N PHE A 96 6.63 -5.78 -10.98
CA PHE A 96 7.34 -5.58 -12.24
C PHE A 96 8.58 -4.72 -11.99
N VAL A 97 9.73 -5.23 -12.43
CA VAL A 97 11.04 -4.61 -12.31
C VAL A 97 11.71 -4.64 -13.68
N VAL A 98 12.44 -3.57 -14.02
CA VAL A 98 13.21 -3.49 -15.26
C VAL A 98 14.51 -2.74 -15.00
N GLY A 99 15.60 -3.13 -15.67
CA GLY A 99 16.85 -2.39 -15.67
C GLY A 99 17.59 -2.37 -14.32
N LEU A 100 17.37 -3.37 -13.45
CA LEU A 100 18.04 -3.49 -12.15
C LEU A 100 18.95 -4.72 -12.03
N ASP A 101 19.05 -5.58 -13.06
CA ASP A 101 19.79 -6.85 -12.98
C ASP A 101 21.30 -6.62 -12.74
N VAL A 102 21.91 -5.70 -13.47
CA VAL A 102 23.33 -5.34 -13.31
C VAL A 102 23.56 -4.69 -11.96
N GLN A 103 22.68 -3.77 -11.56
CA GLN A 103 22.76 -3.03 -10.31
C GLN A 103 22.62 -3.97 -9.10
N LEU A 104 21.76 -4.98 -9.21
CA LEU A 104 21.59 -6.03 -8.21
C LEU A 104 22.87 -6.85 -8.06
N GLN A 105 23.48 -7.24 -9.17
CA GLN A 105 24.72 -7.99 -9.16
C GLN A 105 25.88 -7.18 -8.55
N GLU A 106 26.06 -5.92 -8.95
CA GLU A 106 27.09 -5.04 -8.40
C GLU A 106 26.91 -4.76 -6.91
N LEU A 107 25.67 -4.50 -6.46
CA LEU A 107 25.37 -4.29 -5.04
C LEU A 107 25.63 -5.57 -4.23
N LYS A 108 25.29 -6.73 -4.79
CA LYS A 108 25.55 -8.03 -4.17
C LYS A 108 27.04 -8.29 -4.00
N GLU A 109 27.85 -8.04 -5.03
CA GLU A 109 29.31 -8.17 -4.96
C GLU A 109 29.91 -7.24 -3.91
N MET A 110 29.45 -5.99 -3.85
CA MET A 110 29.88 -5.02 -2.83
C MET A 110 29.48 -5.49 -1.41
N LEU A 111 28.25 -5.98 -1.23
CA LEU A 111 27.77 -6.48 0.05
C LEU A 111 28.55 -7.71 0.52
N LEU A 112 28.91 -8.62 -0.38
CA LEU A 112 29.57 -9.87 -0.03
C LEU A 112 31.08 -9.75 0.16
N LYS A 113 31.68 -8.60 -0.16
CA LYS A 113 33.12 -8.37 0.01
C LYS A 113 33.58 -8.50 1.47
N ASP A 114 34.66 -9.23 1.71
CA ASP A 114 35.25 -9.38 3.05
C ASP A 114 35.74 -8.04 3.62
N GLY A 115 35.60 -7.87 4.94
CA GLY A 115 36.01 -6.65 5.63
C GLY A 115 35.10 -5.43 5.40
N VAL A 116 33.97 -5.61 4.71
CA VAL A 116 32.95 -4.56 4.50
C VAL A 116 31.77 -4.77 5.44
N PRO A 117 31.69 -4.04 6.58
CA PRO A 117 30.60 -4.17 7.54
C PRO A 117 29.36 -3.35 7.17
N ILE A 118 29.53 -2.24 6.43
CA ILE A 118 28.45 -1.33 6.02
C ILE A 118 28.54 -1.10 4.52
N VAL A 119 27.42 -1.26 3.83
CA VAL A 119 27.23 -0.81 2.44
C VAL A 119 26.09 0.21 2.40
N VAL A 120 26.34 1.35 1.76
CA VAL A 120 25.33 2.39 1.54
C VAL A 120 24.81 2.33 0.12
N LEU A 121 23.52 2.04 -0.05
CA LEU A 121 22.78 2.23 -1.28
C LEU A 121 22.20 3.66 -1.31
N SER A 122 22.88 4.55 -2.01
CA SER A 122 22.50 5.96 -2.16
C SER A 122 21.89 6.24 -3.54
N GLY A 123 21.10 7.31 -3.65
CA GLY A 123 20.55 7.74 -4.93
C GLY A 123 19.35 8.67 -4.80
N PRO A 124 18.92 9.32 -5.89
CA PRO A 124 17.81 10.28 -5.87
C PRO A 124 16.48 9.71 -5.37
N ASP A 125 15.54 10.58 -5.00
CA ASP A 125 14.23 10.11 -4.59
C ASP A 125 13.49 9.41 -5.73
N GLY A 126 12.76 8.33 -5.42
CA GLY A 126 12.04 7.56 -6.41
C GLY A 126 12.88 6.79 -7.45
N CYS A 127 14.22 6.72 -7.33
CA CYS A 127 15.09 5.96 -8.26
C CYS A 127 15.04 4.43 -8.09
N GLY A 128 14.38 3.92 -7.06
CA GLY A 128 14.21 2.48 -6.85
C GLY A 128 15.13 1.84 -5.80
N LYS A 129 15.81 2.61 -4.93
CA LYS A 129 16.68 2.07 -3.87
C LYS A 129 16.01 0.98 -3.03
N THR A 130 14.80 1.25 -2.55
CA THR A 130 13.98 0.29 -1.80
C THR A 130 13.70 -0.97 -2.61
N ALA A 131 13.38 -0.84 -3.90
CA ALA A 131 13.14 -1.98 -4.78
C ALA A 131 14.41 -2.83 -4.92
N LEU A 132 15.56 -2.20 -5.14
CA LEU A 132 16.85 -2.88 -5.26
C LEU A 132 17.25 -3.59 -3.96
N ALA A 133 17.07 -2.95 -2.79
CA ALA A 133 17.33 -3.58 -1.50
C ALA A 133 16.43 -4.80 -1.25
N LYS A 134 15.14 -4.71 -1.63
CA LYS A 134 14.19 -5.83 -1.52
C LYS A 134 14.54 -6.97 -2.47
N LEU A 135 14.96 -6.67 -3.70
CA LEU A 135 15.45 -7.66 -4.66
C LEU A 135 16.69 -8.37 -4.11
N LEU A 136 17.67 -7.62 -3.58
CA LEU A 136 18.88 -8.17 -2.97
C LEU A 136 18.55 -9.13 -1.84
N CYS A 137 17.68 -8.72 -0.92
CA CYS A 137 17.30 -9.56 0.20
C CYS A 137 16.44 -10.78 -0.23
N ASN A 138 15.87 -10.75 -1.44
CA ASN A 138 15.14 -11.88 -2.00
C ASN A 138 15.96 -12.76 -2.95
N ASP A 139 17.19 -12.36 -3.29
CA ASP A 139 18.12 -13.10 -4.15
C ASP A 139 18.52 -14.43 -3.49
N ASP A 140 18.60 -15.49 -4.29
CA ASP A 140 18.83 -16.86 -3.80
C ASP A 140 20.21 -17.03 -3.15
N ILE A 141 21.23 -16.31 -3.60
CA ILE A 141 22.57 -16.35 -3.02
C ILE A 141 22.56 -15.65 -1.66
N ILE A 142 21.93 -14.47 -1.58
CA ILE A 142 21.78 -13.73 -0.32
C ILE A 142 20.98 -14.55 0.69
N LYS A 143 19.85 -15.14 0.28
CA LYS A 143 19.08 -16.07 1.12
C LYS A 143 19.87 -17.31 1.50
N GLY A 144 20.72 -17.84 0.62
CA GLY A 144 21.59 -18.97 0.92
C GLY A 144 22.60 -18.68 2.03
N ILE A 145 23.11 -17.44 2.11
CA ILE A 145 24.11 -17.02 3.09
C ILE A 145 23.46 -16.64 4.43
N TYR A 146 22.42 -15.80 4.39
CA TYR A 146 21.83 -15.21 5.59
C TYR A 146 20.60 -15.98 6.10
N GLY A 147 20.00 -16.85 5.28
CA GLY A 147 18.80 -17.59 5.63
C GLY A 147 17.67 -16.66 6.07
N ASN A 148 17.15 -16.89 7.28
CA ASN A 148 16.12 -16.07 7.91
C ASN A 148 16.67 -14.88 8.72
N ASN A 149 17.99 -14.68 8.72
CA ASN A 149 18.68 -13.66 9.53
C ASN A 149 18.82 -12.32 8.77
N ILE A 150 17.82 -11.99 7.96
CA ILE A 150 17.72 -10.71 7.26
C ILE A 150 16.69 -9.85 7.98
N PHE A 151 17.17 -8.81 8.65
CA PHE A 151 16.36 -7.88 9.44
C PHE A 151 16.13 -6.62 8.61
N PHE A 152 14.97 -6.51 7.96
CA PHE A 152 14.65 -5.35 7.12
C PHE A 152 13.86 -4.32 7.90
N GLN A 153 14.45 -3.15 8.16
CA GLN A 153 13.86 -2.13 9.00
C GLN A 153 13.71 -0.77 8.32
N THR A 154 12.46 -0.35 8.11
CA THR A 154 12.11 1.03 7.74
C THR A 154 12.17 1.94 8.96
N ILE A 155 13.02 2.97 8.90
CA ILE A 155 13.25 3.89 10.01
C ILE A 155 12.38 5.14 9.85
N SER A 156 11.72 5.56 10.93
CA SER A 156 11.00 6.84 10.93
C SER A 156 11.99 7.99 11.05
N LYS A 157 11.69 9.14 10.42
CA LYS A 157 12.52 10.36 10.47
C LYS A 157 12.82 10.89 11.88
N THR A 158 12.11 10.43 12.90
CA THR A 158 12.43 10.68 14.30
C THR A 158 13.36 9.59 14.82
N PRO A 159 14.66 9.88 15.03
CA PRO A 159 15.58 8.91 15.62
C PRO A 159 15.14 8.59 17.03
N ASN A 160 14.86 7.32 17.27
CA ASN A 160 14.78 6.79 18.61
C ASN A 160 15.39 5.39 18.54
N LEU A 161 16.62 5.27 19.03
CA LEU A 161 17.42 4.06 18.90
C LEU A 161 16.69 2.87 19.52
N GLN A 162 16.15 3.04 20.72
CA GLN A 162 15.32 2.04 21.40
C GLN A 162 14.17 1.53 20.52
N ARG A 163 13.45 2.41 19.82
CA ARG A 163 12.39 2.02 18.89
C ARG A 163 12.93 1.28 17.67
N MET A 164 14.08 1.69 17.15
CA MET A 164 14.73 0.99 16.04
C MET A 164 15.11 -0.44 16.45
N VAL A 165 15.75 -0.60 17.61
CA VAL A 165 16.10 -1.89 18.18
C VAL A 165 14.85 -2.72 18.47
N GLN A 166 13.83 -2.13 19.11
CA GLN A 166 12.54 -2.78 19.37
C GLN A 166 11.97 -3.37 18.08
N LYS A 167 12.03 -2.63 16.97
CA LYS A 167 11.54 -3.11 15.69
C LYS A 167 12.33 -4.32 15.17
N VAL A 168 13.65 -4.36 15.38
CA VAL A 168 14.48 -5.54 15.09
C VAL A 168 14.02 -6.75 15.91
N PHE A 169 13.79 -6.60 17.21
CA PHE A 169 13.25 -7.69 18.04
C PHE A 169 11.87 -8.16 17.58
N GLN A 170 10.97 -7.22 17.25
CA GLN A 170 9.61 -7.53 16.80
C GLN A 170 9.56 -8.27 15.46
N SER A 171 10.62 -8.18 14.65
CA SER A 171 10.70 -8.93 13.40
C SER A 171 10.87 -10.44 13.61
N ASN A 172 11.24 -10.89 14.83
CA ASN A 172 11.34 -12.30 15.18
C ASN A 172 10.03 -12.81 15.83
N LYS A 173 9.28 -13.64 15.10
CA LYS A 173 7.88 -14.05 15.38
C LYS A 173 7.62 -14.69 16.74
N ASN A 174 8.65 -15.11 17.47
CA ASN A 174 8.50 -15.85 18.73
C ASN A 174 9.19 -15.18 19.91
N GLN A 175 9.52 -13.89 19.80
CA GLN A 175 10.39 -13.25 20.76
C GLN A 175 9.72 -12.14 21.56
N TYR A 176 9.93 -12.20 22.88
CA TYR A 176 9.61 -11.11 23.78
C TYR A 176 10.50 -9.91 23.46
N VAL A 177 9.87 -8.76 23.27
CA VAL A 177 10.58 -7.49 23.11
C VAL A 177 10.96 -6.99 24.51
N PRO A 178 12.24 -6.91 24.84
CA PRO A 178 12.67 -6.37 26.13
C PRO A 178 12.27 -4.89 26.27
N ILE A 179 12.05 -4.47 27.51
CA ILE A 179 11.92 -3.05 27.85
C ILE A 179 13.34 -2.51 27.98
N PHE A 180 13.67 -1.48 27.20
CA PHE A 180 14.98 -0.84 27.24
C PHE A 180 15.02 0.26 28.30
N GLN A 181 16.08 0.26 29.09
CA GLN A 181 16.31 1.29 30.12
C GLN A 181 17.06 2.51 29.57
N SER A 182 17.88 2.31 28.55
CA SER A 182 18.62 3.34 27.83
C SER A 182 18.94 2.89 26.39
N ASP A 183 19.57 3.77 25.62
CA ASP A 183 20.05 3.46 24.27
C ASP A 183 21.19 2.41 24.33
N GLU A 184 22.08 2.50 25.32
CA GLU A 184 23.15 1.53 25.57
C GLU A 184 22.58 0.15 25.94
N ASP A 185 21.57 0.10 26.81
CA ASP A 185 20.88 -1.16 27.15
C ASP A 185 20.20 -1.75 25.91
N ALA A 186 19.56 -0.94 25.07
CA ALA A 186 18.97 -1.42 23.82
C ALA A 186 20.01 -2.08 22.90
N MET A 187 21.16 -1.44 22.68
CA MET A 187 22.21 -1.99 21.84
C MET A 187 22.85 -3.23 22.44
N TYR A 188 23.07 -3.24 23.76
CA TYR A 188 23.56 -4.43 24.46
C TYR A 188 22.60 -5.61 24.28
N GLN A 189 21.30 -5.40 24.49
CA GLN A 189 20.28 -6.43 24.28
C GLN A 189 20.25 -6.92 22.84
N LEU A 190 20.38 -6.02 21.86
CA LEU A 190 20.43 -6.38 20.44
C LEU A 190 21.64 -7.28 20.13
N GLU A 191 22.81 -6.93 20.64
CA GLU A 191 24.02 -7.73 20.48
C GLU A 191 23.85 -9.12 21.10
N GLN A 192 23.33 -9.19 22.33
CA GLN A 192 23.07 -10.47 23.00
C GLN A 192 22.03 -11.31 22.24
N PHE A 193 21.01 -10.67 21.67
CA PHE A 193 20.03 -11.35 20.83
C PHE A 193 20.70 -12.01 19.61
N PHE A 194 21.47 -11.25 18.85
CA PHE A 194 22.19 -11.76 17.69
C PHE A 194 23.18 -12.87 18.06
N MET A 195 24.00 -12.68 19.10
CA MET A 195 24.99 -13.69 19.48
C MET A 195 24.37 -14.98 20.05
N ARG A 196 23.36 -14.88 20.91
CA ARG A 196 22.86 -16.04 21.68
C ARG A 196 21.73 -16.79 20.97
N GLN A 197 20.87 -16.09 20.25
CA GLN A 197 19.67 -16.71 19.67
C GLN A 197 19.83 -17.04 18.20
N ILE A 198 20.54 -16.20 17.45
CA ILE A 198 20.84 -16.48 16.04
C ILE A 198 22.07 -17.38 15.93
N GLY A 199 23.00 -17.27 16.88
CA GLY A 199 24.21 -18.10 16.92
C GLY A 199 25.24 -17.64 15.90
N PRO A 200 26.11 -18.54 15.40
CA PRO A 200 27.23 -18.16 14.52
C PRO A 200 26.81 -17.86 13.06
N ALA A 201 25.51 -17.85 12.76
CA ALA A 201 25.02 -17.63 11.41
C ALA A 201 25.20 -16.16 10.99
N PRO A 202 25.55 -15.87 9.73
CA PRO A 202 25.63 -14.51 9.22
C PRO A 202 24.32 -13.75 9.39
N ILE A 203 24.40 -12.44 9.63
CA ILE A 203 23.26 -11.56 9.85
C ILE A 203 23.36 -10.36 8.91
N LEU A 204 22.24 -10.01 8.28
CA LEU A 204 22.10 -8.80 7.47
C LEU A 204 21.04 -7.89 8.08
N LEU A 205 21.44 -6.72 8.56
CA LEU A 205 20.51 -5.65 8.97
C LEU A 205 20.35 -4.66 7.82
N VAL A 206 19.13 -4.43 7.36
CA VAL A 206 18.82 -3.40 6.37
C VAL A 206 18.18 -2.22 7.08
N LEU A 207 18.84 -1.06 7.04
CA LEU A 207 18.31 0.20 7.56
C LEU A 207 17.80 1.04 6.39
N GLU A 208 16.49 1.07 6.21
CA GLU A 208 15.85 1.73 5.08
C GLU A 208 15.48 3.19 5.38
N ASP A 209 15.76 4.06 4.40
CA ASP A 209 15.42 5.50 4.31
C ASP A 209 16.10 6.35 5.39
N MET A 210 17.40 6.12 5.58
CA MET A 210 18.22 6.91 6.49
C MET A 210 18.40 8.35 6.00
N TRP A 211 18.20 9.33 6.89
CA TRP A 211 18.28 10.76 6.58
C TRP A 211 19.71 11.32 6.75
N SER A 212 19.93 12.55 6.27
CA SER A 212 21.22 13.26 6.42
C SER A 212 21.63 13.40 7.89
N GLY A 213 22.90 13.12 8.21
CA GLY A 213 23.43 13.25 9.57
C GLY A 213 23.13 12.05 10.48
N SER A 214 22.65 10.93 9.91
CA SER A 214 22.36 9.71 10.65
C SER A 214 23.54 8.75 10.75
N GLU A 215 24.72 9.15 10.26
CA GLU A 215 25.94 8.32 10.30
C GLU A 215 26.27 7.84 11.71
N SER A 216 26.13 8.69 12.73
CA SER A 216 26.37 8.29 14.12
C SER A 216 25.36 7.25 14.63
N VAL A 217 24.11 7.31 14.17
CA VAL A 217 23.09 6.30 14.52
C VAL A 217 23.43 4.98 13.83
N ILE A 218 23.82 5.01 12.56
CA ILE A 218 24.24 3.81 11.82
C ILE A 218 25.48 3.18 12.47
N GLU A 219 26.46 3.98 12.89
CA GLU A 219 27.66 3.54 13.60
C GLU A 219 27.33 2.84 14.92
N GLN A 220 26.29 3.26 15.65
CA GLN A 220 25.87 2.57 16.88
C GLN A 220 25.42 1.13 16.60
N PHE A 221 24.82 0.87 15.44
CA PHE A 221 24.44 -0.48 15.02
C PHE A 221 25.61 -1.37 14.60
N LEU A 222 26.85 -0.88 14.57
CA LEU A 222 28.03 -1.72 14.34
C LEU A 222 28.33 -2.57 15.56
N LEU A 223 28.02 -3.86 15.45
CA LEU A 223 28.23 -4.85 16.50
C LEU A 223 29.46 -5.71 16.17
N PRO A 224 30.29 -6.08 17.16
CA PRO A 224 31.50 -6.89 16.95
C PRO A 224 31.17 -8.37 16.74
N ILE A 225 30.28 -8.67 15.78
CA ILE A 225 29.76 -10.00 15.48
C ILE A 225 30.32 -10.46 14.12
N PRO A 226 31.04 -11.59 14.05
CA PRO A 226 31.51 -12.14 12.79
C PRO A 226 30.34 -12.42 11.82
N GLY A 227 30.47 -11.98 10.57
CA GLY A 227 29.45 -12.19 9.54
C GLY A 227 28.23 -11.26 9.65
N TYR A 228 28.22 -10.30 10.58
CA TYR A 228 27.20 -9.26 10.66
C TYR A 228 27.51 -8.12 9.68
N LYS A 229 26.51 -7.76 8.86
CA LYS A 229 26.60 -6.67 7.89
C LYS A 229 25.36 -5.78 7.93
N ILE A 230 25.55 -4.52 7.54
CA ILE A 230 24.51 -3.51 7.47
C ILE A 230 24.40 -3.02 6.02
N LEU A 231 23.20 -3.10 5.45
CA LEU A 231 22.84 -2.40 4.22
C LEU A 231 22.02 -1.16 4.59
N VAL A 232 22.45 0.01 4.16
CA VAL A 232 21.74 1.26 4.39
C VAL A 232 21.14 1.76 3.09
N THR A 233 19.88 2.17 3.07
CA THR A 233 19.34 2.94 1.93
C THR A 233 19.21 4.41 2.32
N SER A 234 19.67 5.32 1.48
CA SER A 234 19.57 6.76 1.75
C SER A 234 19.43 7.59 0.47
N ARG A 235 18.85 8.78 0.59
CA ARG A 235 18.88 9.80 -0.47
C ARG A 235 20.24 10.49 -0.57
N PHE A 236 21.03 10.44 0.51
CA PHE A 236 22.30 11.12 0.64
C PHE A 236 23.45 10.12 0.59
N VAL A 237 24.63 10.62 0.23
CA VAL A 237 25.88 9.89 0.43
C VAL A 237 26.35 10.20 1.85
N PHE A 238 26.85 9.19 2.55
CA PHE A 238 27.40 9.32 3.88
C PHE A 238 28.93 9.24 3.81
N PRO A 239 29.66 10.36 3.89
CA PRO A 239 31.12 10.39 3.66
C PRO A 239 31.93 9.52 4.61
N ARG A 240 31.36 9.18 5.78
CA ARG A 240 32.00 8.29 6.76
C ARG A 240 32.04 6.83 6.32
N PHE A 241 31.23 6.44 5.34
CA PHE A 241 31.16 5.06 4.85
C PHE A 241 31.78 4.96 3.45
N GLU A 242 32.91 4.24 3.38
CA GLU A 242 33.69 4.05 2.15
C GLU A 242 32.88 3.34 1.04
N TRP A 243 32.10 2.32 1.42
CA TRP A 243 31.39 1.45 0.50
C TRP A 243 30.01 1.98 0.18
N THR A 244 29.94 2.90 -0.80
CA THR A 244 28.68 3.47 -1.28
C THR A 244 28.39 3.07 -2.73
N TYR A 245 27.28 2.38 -2.95
CA TYR A 245 26.69 2.16 -4.27
C TYR A 245 25.73 3.30 -4.62
N LYS A 246 25.93 3.94 -5.79
CA LYS A 246 25.10 5.07 -6.26
C LYS A 246 24.13 4.60 -7.34
N LEU A 247 22.86 4.45 -6.98
CA LEU A 247 21.81 4.08 -7.91
C LEU A 247 21.30 5.31 -8.68
N ASN A 248 21.43 5.26 -10.00
CA ASN A 248 20.96 6.28 -10.92
C ASN A 248 19.48 6.09 -11.30
N MET A 249 18.88 7.10 -11.96
CA MET A 249 17.59 6.94 -12.62
C MET A 249 17.68 5.93 -13.77
N LEU A 250 16.54 5.39 -14.18
CA LEU A 250 16.48 4.48 -15.33
C LEU A 250 16.96 5.18 -16.60
N ASN A 251 17.67 4.44 -17.45
CA ASN A 251 17.92 4.88 -18.81
C ASN A 251 16.58 4.99 -19.59
N HIS A 252 16.61 5.66 -20.74
CA HIS A 252 15.38 5.92 -21.49
C HIS A 252 14.65 4.63 -21.94
N GLN A 253 15.40 3.57 -22.27
CA GLN A 253 14.84 2.30 -22.75
C GLN A 253 14.08 1.56 -21.64
N ASP A 254 14.68 1.46 -20.45
CA ASP A 254 14.06 0.85 -19.28
C ASP A 254 12.90 1.70 -18.77
N ALA A 255 13.04 3.03 -18.79
CA ALA A 255 11.98 3.97 -18.45
C ALA A 255 10.75 3.80 -19.36
N MET A 256 10.97 3.69 -20.68
CA MET A 256 9.92 3.42 -21.66
C MET A 256 9.24 2.08 -21.36
N THR A 257 10.02 1.02 -21.15
CA THR A 257 9.51 -0.32 -20.86
C THR A 257 8.61 -0.32 -19.61
N LEU A 258 9.08 0.32 -18.53
CA LEU A 258 8.33 0.46 -17.29
C LEU A 258 7.03 1.24 -17.47
N PHE A 259 7.09 2.36 -18.20
CA PHE A 259 5.92 3.17 -18.46
C PHE A 259 4.86 2.42 -19.26
N LEU A 260 5.28 1.75 -20.34
CA LEU A 260 4.38 0.99 -21.21
C LEU A 260 3.66 -0.13 -20.43
N HIS A 261 4.38 -0.83 -19.54
CA HIS A 261 3.80 -1.84 -18.66
C HIS A 261 2.60 -1.30 -17.85
N TYR A 262 2.71 -0.08 -17.31
CA TYR A 262 1.65 0.52 -16.50
C TYR A 262 0.58 1.26 -17.30
N ALA A 263 0.95 1.91 -18.40
CA ALA A 263 0.04 2.71 -19.22
C ALA A 263 -0.77 1.88 -20.23
N PHE A 264 -0.28 0.69 -20.61
CA PHE A 264 -0.87 -0.16 -21.64
C PHE A 264 -0.90 -1.64 -21.19
N LYS A 265 -1.51 -1.93 -20.04
CA LYS A 265 -1.63 -3.31 -19.52
C LYS A 265 -2.25 -4.31 -20.50
N ASP A 266 -3.15 -3.85 -21.36
CA ASP A 266 -3.82 -4.67 -22.39
C ASP A 266 -2.98 -4.81 -23.69
N GLY A 267 -1.77 -4.23 -23.74
CA GLY A 267 -0.85 -4.29 -24.88
C GLY A 267 -1.22 -3.39 -26.07
N ILE A 268 -2.37 -2.73 -26.04
CA ILE A 268 -2.85 -1.87 -27.13
C ILE A 268 -2.41 -0.42 -26.87
N CYS A 269 -1.42 0.05 -27.63
CA CYS A 269 -1.03 1.46 -27.66
C CYS A 269 -1.87 2.20 -28.71
N THR A 270 -2.96 2.84 -28.29
CA THR A 270 -3.81 3.67 -29.17
C THR A 270 -3.36 5.13 -29.24
N VAL A 271 -2.30 5.49 -28.52
CA VAL A 271 -1.79 6.86 -28.39
C VAL A 271 -0.62 7.06 -29.34
N GLN A 272 -0.49 8.25 -29.92
CA GLN A 272 0.62 8.58 -30.81
C GLN A 272 1.98 8.41 -30.11
N LYS A 273 2.92 7.74 -30.80
CA LYS A 273 4.24 7.42 -30.25
C LYS A 273 4.99 8.64 -29.71
N HIS A 274 4.94 9.77 -30.42
CA HIS A 274 5.62 11.00 -29.98
C HIS A 274 5.12 11.48 -28.62
N LEU A 275 3.81 11.38 -28.36
CA LEU A 275 3.21 11.80 -27.10
C LEU A 275 3.58 10.88 -25.95
N VAL A 276 3.70 9.57 -26.21
CA VAL A 276 4.24 8.60 -25.24
C VAL A 276 5.68 8.95 -24.88
N GLU A 277 6.52 9.26 -25.88
CA GLU A 277 7.91 9.66 -25.65
C GLU A 277 8.03 10.94 -24.82
N GLU A 278 7.20 11.95 -25.08
CA GLU A 278 7.17 13.19 -24.29
C GLU A 278 6.79 12.93 -22.83
N VAL A 279 5.79 12.08 -22.58
CA VAL A 279 5.38 11.71 -21.23
C VAL A 279 6.52 11.00 -20.48
N VAL A 280 7.18 10.03 -21.13
CA VAL A 280 8.30 9.29 -20.53
C VAL A 280 9.48 10.22 -20.23
N ARG A 281 9.81 11.14 -21.16
CA ARG A 281 10.85 12.15 -20.94
C ARG A 281 10.53 13.06 -19.76
N GLY A 282 9.27 13.49 -19.61
CA GLY A 282 8.84 14.32 -18.48
C GLY A 282 8.89 13.62 -17.12
N CYS A 283 8.98 12.28 -17.09
CA CYS A 283 9.19 11.51 -15.87
C CYS A 283 10.68 11.36 -15.47
N SER A 284 11.61 11.85 -16.29
CA SER A 284 13.05 11.91 -16.01
C SER A 284 13.67 10.59 -15.52
N GLY A 285 13.18 9.46 -16.04
CA GLY A 285 13.67 8.13 -15.68
C GLY A 285 13.35 7.68 -14.25
N SER A 286 12.49 8.38 -13.50
CA SER A 286 12.10 7.98 -12.14
C SER A 286 11.08 6.83 -12.17
N PRO A 287 11.42 5.61 -11.68
CA PRO A 287 10.48 4.50 -11.62
C PRO A 287 9.14 4.85 -10.95
N LEU A 288 9.19 5.63 -9.86
CA LEU A 288 7.98 6.05 -9.15
C LEU A 288 7.11 6.96 -10.02
N ALA A 289 7.69 7.98 -10.66
CA ALA A 289 6.94 8.88 -11.53
C ALA A 289 6.35 8.14 -12.73
N LEU A 290 7.14 7.30 -13.40
CA LEU A 290 6.71 6.49 -14.54
C LEU A 290 5.52 5.59 -14.17
N THR A 291 5.58 4.96 -13.00
CA THR A 291 4.51 4.08 -12.49
C THR A 291 3.24 4.87 -12.21
N VAL A 292 3.34 5.99 -11.48
CA VAL A 292 2.18 6.81 -11.11
C VAL A 292 1.53 7.42 -12.35
N VAL A 293 2.33 8.03 -13.23
CA VAL A 293 1.84 8.67 -14.47
C VAL A 293 1.26 7.62 -15.40
N GLY A 294 1.95 6.50 -15.62
CA GLY A 294 1.47 5.41 -16.48
C GLY A 294 0.12 4.88 -16.00
N ARG A 295 -0.04 4.59 -14.70
CA ARG A 295 -1.32 4.17 -14.12
C ARG A 295 -2.40 5.25 -14.27
N SER A 296 -2.06 6.53 -14.14
CA SER A 296 -3.02 7.64 -14.26
C SER A 296 -3.54 7.87 -15.69
N LEU A 297 -2.76 7.43 -16.69
CA LEU A 297 -3.04 7.55 -18.11
C LEU A 297 -3.63 6.26 -18.72
N TYR A 298 -3.65 5.17 -17.98
CA TYR A 298 -4.26 3.91 -18.40
C TYR A 298 -5.75 4.10 -18.77
N ARG A 299 -6.11 3.65 -20.00
CA ARG A 299 -7.45 3.78 -20.61
C ARG A 299 -7.97 5.22 -20.67
N GLN A 300 -7.09 6.20 -20.65
CA GLN A 300 -7.48 7.60 -20.78
C GLN A 300 -7.44 8.05 -22.24
N PRO A 301 -8.35 8.95 -22.66
CA PRO A 301 -8.33 9.50 -24.00
C PRO A 301 -7.07 10.33 -24.24
N GLU A 302 -6.62 10.42 -25.49
CA GLU A 302 -5.40 11.14 -25.91
C GLU A 302 -5.37 12.60 -25.42
N VAL A 303 -6.53 13.27 -25.32
CA VAL A 303 -6.66 14.62 -24.77
C VAL A 303 -6.04 14.75 -23.36
N LYS A 304 -6.15 13.71 -22.52
CA LYS A 304 -5.57 13.71 -21.17
C LYS A 304 -4.05 13.52 -21.18
N TRP A 305 -3.52 12.82 -22.19
CA TRP A 305 -2.08 12.68 -22.39
C TRP A 305 -1.48 14.03 -22.78
N ILE A 306 -2.11 14.72 -23.75
CA ILE A 306 -1.72 16.07 -24.19
C ILE A 306 -1.76 17.04 -23.01
N SER A 307 -2.83 17.05 -22.22
CA SER A 307 -2.94 17.95 -21.07
C SER A 307 -1.89 17.65 -19.98
N THR A 308 -1.49 16.39 -19.81
CA THR A 308 -0.44 15.98 -18.88
C THR A 308 0.90 16.61 -19.27
N VAL A 309 1.30 16.50 -20.54
CA VAL A 309 2.53 17.11 -21.06
C VAL A 309 2.48 18.64 -20.94
N GLN A 310 1.36 19.25 -21.35
CA GLN A 310 1.18 20.71 -21.28
C GLN A 310 1.26 21.27 -19.86
N ASN A 311 0.75 20.53 -18.86
CA ASN A 311 0.80 20.96 -17.46
C ASN A 311 2.24 21.02 -16.94
N TRP A 312 3.12 20.11 -17.39
CA TRP A 312 4.54 20.15 -17.05
C TRP A 312 5.27 21.31 -17.73
N SER A 313 4.96 21.62 -19.00
CA SER A 313 5.57 22.74 -19.72
C SER A 313 5.21 24.11 -19.15
N LYS A 314 4.08 24.22 -18.44
CA LYS A 314 3.59 25.48 -17.85
C LYS A 314 4.14 25.78 -16.45
N GLY A 315 5.09 24.97 -15.95
CA GLY A 315 5.66 25.15 -14.61
C GLY A 315 4.65 24.95 -13.48
N GLN A 316 3.54 24.25 -13.73
CA GLN A 316 2.74 23.74 -12.62
C GLN A 316 3.57 22.69 -11.88
N PRO A 317 3.48 22.62 -10.54
CA PRO A 317 4.29 21.68 -9.79
C PRO A 317 4.11 20.27 -10.37
N THR A 318 5.23 19.69 -10.77
CA THR A 318 5.37 18.33 -11.26
C THR A 318 4.69 17.37 -10.28
N LEU A 319 4.33 16.19 -10.75
CA LEU A 319 3.73 15.17 -9.88
C LEU A 319 4.65 14.83 -8.70
N GLN A 320 5.98 14.93 -8.88
CA GLN A 320 6.97 14.81 -7.81
C GLN A 320 6.89 15.97 -6.80
N GLU A 321 6.76 17.22 -7.24
CA GLU A 321 6.58 18.38 -6.35
C GLU A 321 5.24 18.33 -5.61
N LYS A 322 4.18 17.83 -6.25
CA LYS A 322 2.88 17.60 -5.60
C LYS A 322 2.97 16.49 -4.55
N ILE A 323 3.67 15.39 -4.84
CA ILE A 323 3.91 14.31 -3.88
C ILE A 323 4.80 14.79 -2.71
N ALA A 324 5.84 15.60 -2.98
CA ALA A 324 6.69 16.20 -1.95
C ALA A 324 5.90 17.17 -1.04
N PHE A 325 5.02 17.99 -1.63
CA PHE A 325 4.13 18.91 -0.92
C PHE A 325 3.11 18.17 -0.03
N TYR A 326 2.49 17.10 -0.54
CA TYR A 326 1.57 16.26 0.25
C TYR A 326 2.28 15.49 1.38
N ASN A 327 3.57 15.18 1.23
CA ASN A 327 4.38 14.48 2.22
C ASN A 327 5.14 15.42 3.19
N GLY A 328 4.79 16.71 3.23
CA GLY A 328 5.36 17.69 4.16
C GLY A 328 6.86 17.95 3.96
N GLN A 329 7.40 17.74 2.75
CA GLN A 329 8.78 18.08 2.42
C GLN A 329 8.80 19.51 1.88
N ASN A 330 9.12 20.48 2.74
CA ASN A 330 9.48 21.82 2.29
C ASN A 330 10.76 21.72 1.45
N LEU A 331 10.61 21.79 0.13
CA LEU A 331 11.70 22.19 -0.76
C LEU A 331 11.80 23.71 -0.66
N LEU A 332 12.80 24.19 0.08
CA LEU A 332 13.33 25.54 -0.10
C LEU A 332 14.84 25.41 -0.32
N PRO A 333 15.41 26.35 -1.09
CA PRO A 333 16.48 26.10 -2.07
C PRO A 333 17.83 25.67 -1.50
#